data_AF-A0AAE0AAR0-F1
#
_entry.id   AF-A0AAE0AAR0-F1
#
_cell.length_a   1.000
_cell.length_b   1.000
_cell.length_c   1.000
_cell.angle_alpha   90.00
_cell.angle_beta   90.00
_cell.angle_gamma   90.00
#
_symmetry.space_group_name_H-M   'P 1'
#
loop_
_entity.id
_entity.type
_entity.pdbx_description
1 polymer ?
#
loop_
_entity_poly.entity_id
_entity_poly.type
_entity_poly.pdbx_seq_one_letter_code
_entity_poly.pdbx_strand_id
1 'polypeptide(L)'
;MRMKYYPPCPQPELTVGLCPHSDGSSITILLQISEVEDHQIRKDGMWIPVKPLPNAFIINIGDILEIVSNGTYRNIEHRATPSKRGFLLPHFTTPNWMEKSVIT
;
A
#
# COMPACT_ATOMS: atom_id res chain seq x y z
N MET A 1 -7.44 8.08 8.84
CA MET A 1 -6.19 7.42 9.30
C MET A 1 -6.53 6.00 9.71
N ARG A 2 -5.81 5.00 9.19
CA ARG A 2 -5.98 3.60 9.59
C ARG A 2 -4.63 3.02 9.99
N MET A 3 -4.59 2.34 11.13
CA MET A 3 -3.40 1.64 11.60
C MET A 3 -3.65 0.14 11.46
N LYS A 4 -2.80 -0.55 10.69
CA LYS A 4 -2.84 -2.00 10.56
C LYS A 4 -1.69 -2.62 11.34
N TYR A 5 -2.01 -3.60 12.16
CA TYR A 5 -1.02 -4.42 12.87
C TYR A 5 -0.98 -5.81 12.24
N TYR A 6 0.23 -6.24 11.90
CA TYR A 6 0.52 -7.57 11.38
C TYR A 6 1.32 -8.30 12.46
N PRO A 7 0.73 -9.30 13.14
CA PRO A 7 1.42 -10.00 14.21
C PRO A 7 2.60 -10.84 13.67
N PRO A 8 3.55 -11.21 14.54
CA PRO A 8 4.57 -12.20 14.22
C PRO A 8 3.97 -13.49 13.67
N CYS A 9 4.47 -13.97 12.54
CA CYS A 9 4.07 -15.22 11.92
C CYS A 9 5.23 -16.23 11.96
N PRO A 10 5.03 -17.46 12.51
CA PRO A 10 6.07 -18.48 12.55
C PRO A 10 6.40 -19.06 11.17
N GLN A 11 5.42 -19.05 10.26
CA GLN A 11 5.50 -19.61 8.89
C GLN A 11 5.08 -18.55 7.85
N PRO A 12 5.86 -17.47 7.69
CA PRO A 12 5.53 -16.36 6.79
C PRO A 12 5.43 -16.79 5.32
N GLU A 13 6.12 -17.85 4.92
CA GLU A 13 6.07 -18.43 3.57
C GLU A 13 4.76 -19.14 3.23
N LEU A 14 3.95 -19.50 4.25
CA LEU A 14 2.66 -20.18 4.08
C LEU A 14 1.46 -19.25 4.27
N THR A 15 1.70 -17.98 4.56
CA THR A 15 0.63 -17.02 4.91
C THR A 15 0.78 -15.73 4.11
N VAL A 16 -0.32 -14.99 4.01
CA VAL A 16 -0.37 -13.68 3.35
C VAL A 16 -0.72 -12.64 4.40
N GLY A 17 0.06 -11.56 4.48
CA GLY A 17 -0.20 -10.48 5.43
C GLY A 17 -1.34 -9.61 4.92
N LEU A 18 -1.13 -8.99 3.76
CA LEU A 18 -2.16 -8.30 2.99
C LEU A 18 -2.11 -8.84 1.56
N CYS A 19 -3.25 -9.29 1.06
CA CYS A 19 -3.38 -9.81 -0.31
C CYS A 19 -2.95 -8.75 -1.35
N PRO A 20 -2.43 -9.18 -2.51
CA PRO A 20 -2.24 -8.29 -3.66
C PRO A 20 -3.50 -7.47 -3.94
N HIS A 21 -3.34 -6.15 -4.01
CA HIS A 21 -4.41 -5.21 -4.32
C HIS A 21 -3.83 -3.89 -4.85
N SER A 22 -4.69 -3.09 -5.45
CA SER A 22 -4.42 -1.71 -5.83
C SER A 22 -5.29 -0.77 -4.99
N ASP A 23 -4.84 0.46 -4.76
CA ASP A 23 -5.55 1.39 -3.89
C ASP A 23 -6.70 2.08 -4.65
N GLY A 24 -7.93 2.04 -4.11
CA GLY A 24 -9.07 2.74 -4.71
C GLY A 24 -9.10 4.26 -4.46
N SER A 25 -8.21 4.78 -3.62
CA SER A 25 -8.14 6.22 -3.29
C SER A 25 -7.40 7.03 -4.38
N SER A 26 -7.12 8.33 -4.18
CA SER A 26 -6.27 9.06 -5.12
C SER A 26 -4.78 8.94 -4.77
N ILE A 27 -4.46 9.13 -3.50
CA ILE A 27 -3.09 9.03 -2.97
C ILE A 27 -3.17 8.32 -1.61
N THR A 28 -2.32 7.31 -1.44
CA THR A 28 -2.06 6.67 -0.15
C THR A 28 -0.69 7.11 0.36
N ILE A 29 -0.64 7.59 1.59
CA ILE A 29 0.59 7.95 2.30
C ILE A 29 0.79 6.91 3.42
N LEU A 30 1.86 6.15 3.33
CA LEU A 30 2.18 5.06 4.24
C LEU A 30 3.46 5.39 5.01
N LEU A 31 3.39 5.24 6.34
CA LEU A 31 4.54 5.32 7.21
C LEU A 31 4.86 3.90 7.68
N GLN A 32 6.04 3.41 7.34
CA GLN A 32 6.49 2.11 7.81
C GLN A 32 7.35 2.31 9.06
N ILE A 33 6.88 1.81 10.20
CA ILE A 33 7.56 1.97 11.49
C ILE A 33 8.60 0.86 11.71
N SER A 34 8.41 -0.30 11.07
CA SER A 34 9.34 -1.44 11.13
C SER A 34 10.48 -1.29 10.11
N GLU A 35 11.69 -1.74 10.50
CA GLU A 35 12.82 -1.93 9.57
C GLU A 35 12.71 -3.23 8.75
N VAL A 36 11.54 -3.88 8.74
CA VAL A 36 11.32 -5.14 8.04
C VAL A 36 10.86 -4.85 6.62
N GLU A 37 11.49 -5.44 5.60
CA GLU A 37 11.04 -5.32 4.19
C GLU A 37 9.80 -6.18 3.93
N ASP A 38 8.66 -5.75 4.48
CA ASP A 38 7.38 -6.46 4.43
C ASP A 38 6.44 -5.95 3.32
N HIS A 39 6.65 -4.73 2.81
CA HIS A 39 5.86 -4.15 1.73
C HIS A 39 6.48 -4.45 0.35
N GLN A 40 5.68 -4.91 -0.61
CA GLN A 40 6.12 -5.23 -1.96
C GLN A 40 5.19 -4.63 -3.01
N ILE A 41 5.77 -4.14 -4.10
CA ILE A 41 5.04 -3.64 -5.28
C ILE A 41 5.26 -4.57 -6.47
N ARG A 42 4.30 -4.62 -7.39
CA ARG A 42 4.41 -5.42 -8.61
C ARG A 42 4.90 -4.55 -9.78
N LYS A 43 6.05 -4.91 -10.34
CA LYS A 43 6.63 -4.24 -11.50
C LYS A 43 7.14 -5.28 -12.49
N ASP A 44 6.77 -5.13 -13.76
CA ASP A 44 7.16 -6.03 -14.85
C ASP A 44 6.89 -7.52 -14.54
N GLY A 45 5.76 -7.79 -13.89
CA GLY A 45 5.35 -9.14 -13.47
C GLY A 45 6.04 -9.67 -12.21
N MET A 46 7.02 -8.95 -11.67
CA MET A 46 7.79 -9.36 -10.49
C MET A 46 7.40 -8.57 -9.24
N TRP A 47 7.54 -9.21 -8.08
CA TRP A 47 7.39 -8.54 -6.78
C TRP A 47 8.71 -7.91 -6.35
N ILE A 48 8.71 -6.61 -6.11
CA ILE A 48 9.88 -5.84 -5.69
C ILE A 48 9.65 -5.35 -4.26
N PRO A 49 10.57 -5.63 -3.31
CA PRO A 49 10.48 -5.10 -1.95
C PRO A 49 10.68 -3.60 -1.94
N VAL A 50 9.86 -2.90 -1.14
CA VAL A 50 10.04 -1.48 -0.87
C VAL A 50 10.87 -1.36 0.40
N LYS A 51 12.08 -0.82 0.25
CA LYS A 51 12.98 -0.61 1.38
C LYS A 51 12.50 0.59 2.21
N PRO A 52 12.19 0.42 3.50
CA PRO A 52 11.87 1.56 4.36
C PRO A 52 13.10 2.45 4.49
N LEU A 53 12.92 3.75 4.25
CA LEU A 53 13.94 4.77 4.49
C LEU A 53 13.63 5.47 5.82
N PRO A 54 14.65 5.73 6.67
CA PRO A 54 14.45 6.52 7.88
C PRO A 54 13.83 7.88 7.57
N ASN A 55 12.81 8.27 8.33
CA ASN A 55 12.10 9.55 8.19
C ASN A 55 11.44 9.77 6.82
N ALA A 56 11.07 8.71 6.11
CA ALA A 56 10.39 8.80 4.82
C ALA A 56 8.97 8.22 4.86
N PHE A 57 8.14 8.72 3.95
CA PHE A 57 6.84 8.14 3.63
C PHE A 57 6.91 7.42 2.29
N ILE A 58 6.16 6.33 2.18
CA ILE A 58 5.86 5.68 0.91
C ILE A 58 4.57 6.30 0.37
N ILE A 59 4.59 6.73 -0.89
CA ILE A 59 3.45 7.35 -1.57
C ILE A 59 3.00 6.43 -2.69
N ASN A 60 1.76 5.97 -2.64
CA ASN A 60 1.14 5.17 -3.70
C ASN A 60 0.05 5.98 -4.41
N ILE A 61 -0.03 5.79 -5.72
CA ILE A 61 -1.07 6.34 -6.59
C ILE A 61 -2.22 5.34 -6.59
N GLY A 62 -3.45 5.82 -6.39
CA GLY A 62 -4.64 4.98 -6.49
C GLY A 62 -5.50 5.26 -7.73
N ASP A 63 -6.58 4.50 -7.89
CA ASP A 63 -7.43 4.47 -9.08
C ASP A 63 -7.92 5.85 -9.52
N ILE A 64 -8.29 6.70 -8.56
CA ILE A 64 -8.85 8.03 -8.86
C ILE A 64 -7.82 8.90 -9.59
N LEU A 65 -6.56 8.86 -9.15
CA LEU A 65 -5.51 9.68 -9.75
C LEU A 65 -5.05 9.10 -11.09
N GLU A 66 -5.11 7.78 -11.25
CA GLU A 66 -4.92 7.15 -12.57
C GLU A 66 -5.99 7.62 -13.57
N ILE A 67 -7.26 7.58 -13.18
CA ILE A 67 -8.39 8.03 -14.03
C ILE A 67 -8.27 9.51 -14.39
N VAL A 68 -8.09 10.39 -13.40
CA VAL A 68 -8.03 11.85 -13.63
C VAL A 68 -6.80 12.25 -14.45
N SER A 69 -5.71 11.49 -14.35
CA SER A 69 -4.50 11.72 -15.16
C SER A 69 -4.54 11.04 -16.53
N ASN A 70 -5.66 10.43 -16.90
CA ASN A 70 -5.84 9.67 -18.15
C ASN A 70 -4.74 8.62 -18.34
N GLY A 71 -4.41 7.88 -17.28
CA GLY A 71 -3.40 6.82 -17.30
C GLY A 71 -1.95 7.29 -17.28
N THR A 72 -1.69 8.59 -17.10
CA THR A 72 -0.31 9.11 -16.99
C THR A 72 0.36 8.59 -15.72
N TYR A 73 -0.35 8.59 -14.59
CA TYR A 73 0.09 7.98 -13.34
C TYR A 73 -0.62 6.65 -13.15
N ARG A 74 0.13 5.55 -13.08
CA ARG A 74 -0.45 4.21 -12.94
C ARG A 74 -0.57 3.79 -11.48
N ASN A 75 -1.70 3.21 -11.12
CA ASN A 75 -1.91 2.50 -9.87
C ASN A 75 -1.22 1.14 -9.95
N ILE A 76 -0.39 0.85 -8.96
CA ILE A 76 0.46 -0.34 -8.94
C ILE A 76 -0.04 -1.30 -7.86
N GLU A 77 -0.21 -2.55 -8.26
CA GLU A 77 -0.56 -3.62 -7.34
C GLU A 77 0.54 -3.78 -6.28
N HIS A 78 0.14 -3.87 -5.02
CA HIS A 78 1.04 -4.01 -3.89
C HIS A 78 0.47 -4.99 -2.85
N ARG A 79 1.36 -5.53 -2.03
CA ARG A 79 1.04 -6.50 -0.98
C ARG A 79 1.89 -6.30 0.26
N ALA A 80 1.50 -6.92 1.36
CA ALA A 80 2.32 -7.02 2.56
C ALA A 80 2.58 -8.50 2.89
N THR A 81 3.85 -8.86 3.05
CA THR A 81 4.26 -10.21 3.45
C THR A 81 4.34 -10.31 4.98
N PRO A 82 3.86 -11.40 5.59
CA PRO A 82 4.02 -11.61 7.02
C PRO A 82 5.50 -11.66 7.41
N SER A 83 5.81 -11.35 8.67
CA SER A 83 7.18 -11.41 9.18
C SER A 83 7.25 -12.15 10.51
N LYS A 84 8.42 -12.71 10.84
CA LYS A 84 8.66 -13.35 12.14
C LYS A 84 8.67 -12.38 13.33
N ARG A 85 8.74 -11.06 13.08
CA ARG A 85 8.82 -10.01 14.11
C ARG A 85 7.52 -9.22 14.27
N GLY A 86 6.59 -9.36 13.34
CA GLY A 86 5.41 -8.50 13.24
C GLY A 86 5.79 -7.06 12.85
N PHE A 87 4.80 -6.27 12.48
CA PHE A 87 4.99 -4.88 12.07
C PHE A 87 3.69 -4.07 12.11
N LEU A 88 3.85 -2.74 12.13
CA LEU A 88 2.76 -1.77 12.08
C LEU A 88 2.86 -0.94 10.81
N LEU A 89 1.74 -0.83 10.10
CA LEU A 89 1.58 0.04 8.93
C LEU A 89 0.46 1.05 9.16
N PRO A 90 0.77 2.20 9.76
CA PRO A 90 -0.04 3.41 9.62
C PRO A 90 -0.15 3.83 8.15
N HIS A 91 -1.37 4.07 7.68
CA HIS A 91 -1.59 4.70 6.38
C HIS A 91 -2.73 5.71 6.43
N PHE A 92 -2.63 6.68 5.53
CA PHE A 92 -3.59 7.72 5.27
C PHE A 92 -3.96 7.66 3.80
N THR A 93 -5.24 7.56 3.50
CA THR A 93 -5.75 7.67 2.14
C THR A 93 -6.48 8.99 1.99
N THR A 94 -6.33 9.63 0.84
CA THR A 94 -7.15 10.79 0.50
C THR A 94 -8.63 10.40 0.36
N PRO A 95 -9.58 11.32 0.60
CA PRO A 95 -10.99 11.08 0.35
C PRO A 95 -11.25 10.73 -1.12
N ASN A 96 -12.29 9.93 -1.38
CA ASN A 96 -12.80 9.73 -2.72
C ASN A 96 -13.58 10.99 -3.16
N TRP A 97 -12.94 11.88 -3.91
CA TRP A 97 -13.58 13.13 -4.36
C TRP A 97 -14.64 12.91 -5.44
N MET A 98 -14.62 11.76 -6.12
CA MET A 98 -15.59 11.40 -7.17
C MET A 98 -16.95 11.01 -6.58
N GLU A 99 -17.00 10.64 -5.29
CA GLU A 99 -18.23 10.21 -4.62
C GLU A 99 -19.20 11.38 -4.35
N LYS A 100 -18.73 12.64 -4.41
CA LYS A 100 -19.55 13.84 -4.23
C LYS A 100 -20.07 14.46 -5.53
N SER A 101 -19.76 13.87 -6.69
CA SER A 101 -20.09 14.44 -8.01
C SER A 101 -21.31 13.80 -8.67
N VAL A 102 -21.94 12.79 -8.07
CA VAL A 102 -23.23 12.24 -8.53
C VAL A 102 -24.36 12.85 -7.69
N ILE A 103 -24.58 14.14 -7.89
CA ILE A 103 -25.87 14.81 -7.62
C ILE A 103 -26.12 15.71 -8.82
N THR A 104 -26.72 15.14 -9.86
CA THR A 104 -27.44 15.84 -10.93
C THR A 104 -28.62 14.99 -11.34
#